data_AF-A0A926CCU7-F1
#
_entry.id   AF-A0A926CCU7-F1
#
_cell.length_a   1.000
_cell.length_b   1.000
_cell.length_c   1.000
_cell.angle_alpha   90.00
_cell.angle_beta   90.00
_cell.angle_gamma   90.00
#
_symmetry.space_group_name_H-M   'P 1'
#
loop_
_entity.id
_entity.type
_entity.pdbx_description
1 polymer ?
#
loop_
_entity_poly.entity_id
_entity_poly.type
_entity_poly.pdbx_seq_one_letter_code
_entity_poly.pdbx_strand_id
1 'polypeptide(L)'
;MHKHLLRLGLALLIGWLLWDALHRRLAPHAPEFAPFEPTSPNESPVAIPAKLIEAALESSPAVVQVDAAELAFVAAAVGIDLHPDQATQSDVQGYCVRCKTRRPIAGMRIELAKDGRRMARGICPVCGAKMVRFLAK
;
A
#
# COMPACT_ATOMS: atom_id res chain seq x y z
N MET A 1 7.19 -34.64 51.12
CA MET A 1 7.49 -33.43 50.31
C MET A 1 7.70 -33.73 48.82
N HIS A 2 8.34 -34.85 48.42
CA HIS A 2 8.61 -35.19 47.01
C HIS A 2 7.36 -35.31 46.09
N LYS A 3 6.24 -35.85 46.59
CA LYS A 3 5.00 -36.02 45.81
C LYS A 3 4.33 -34.70 45.38
N HIS A 4 4.54 -33.61 46.13
CA HIS A 4 3.98 -32.30 45.78
C HIS A 4 4.79 -31.61 44.69
N LEU A 5 6.13 -31.73 44.72
CA LEU A 5 7.01 -31.23 43.67
C LEU A 5 6.72 -31.90 42.32
N LEU A 6 6.47 -33.22 42.31
CA LEU A 6 6.12 -33.95 41.10
C LEU A 6 4.79 -33.49 40.49
N ARG A 7 3.76 -33.25 41.34
CA ARG A 7 2.44 -32.79 40.90
C ARG A 7 2.48 -31.36 40.35
N LEU A 8 3.27 -30.47 40.96
CA LEU A 8 3.46 -29.11 40.46
C LEU A 8 4.20 -29.08 39.12
N GLY A 9 5.26 -29.90 38.97
CA GLY A 9 5.97 -30.03 37.71
C GLY A 9 5.09 -30.54 36.57
N LEU A 10 4.26 -31.56 36.83
CA LEU A 10 3.33 -32.10 35.84
C LEU A 10 2.27 -31.07 35.43
N ALA A 11 1.71 -30.30 36.38
CA ALA A 11 0.74 -29.26 36.08
C ALA A 11 1.32 -28.14 35.21
N LEU A 12 2.56 -27.71 35.48
CA LEU A 12 3.25 -26.71 34.67
C LEU A 12 3.54 -27.21 33.26
N LEU A 13 3.95 -28.47 33.11
CA LEU A 13 4.22 -29.07 31.80
C LEU A 13 2.94 -29.21 30.97
N ILE A 14 1.84 -29.65 31.58
CA ILE A 14 0.53 -29.73 30.91
C ILE A 14 0.05 -28.33 30.50
N GLY A 15 0.17 -27.33 31.38
CA GLY A 15 -0.18 -25.95 31.06
C GLY A 15 0.64 -25.37 29.91
N TRP A 16 1.95 -25.62 29.89
CA TRP A 16 2.85 -25.21 28.82
C TRP A 16 2.49 -25.87 27.47
N LEU A 17 2.19 -27.16 27.47
CA LEU A 17 1.75 -27.88 26.27
C LEU A 17 0.40 -27.40 25.74
N LEU A 18 -0.56 -27.10 26.63
CA LEU A 18 -1.86 -26.54 26.24
C LEU A 18 -1.70 -25.14 25.64
N TRP A 19 -0.85 -24.29 26.24
CA TRP A 19 -0.54 -22.97 25.72
C TRP A 19 0.13 -23.02 24.35
N ASP A 20 1.15 -23.86 24.18
CA ASP A 20 1.86 -24.06 22.91
C ASP A 20 0.92 -24.60 21.81
N ALA A 21 0.09 -25.60 22.13
CA ALA A 21 -0.89 -26.14 21.20
C ALA A 21 -1.93 -25.08 20.76
N LEU A 22 -2.38 -24.23 21.69
CA LEU A 22 -3.31 -23.14 21.38
C LEU A 22 -2.66 -22.08 20.49
N HIS A 23 -1.40 -21.71 20.78
CA HIS A 23 -0.66 -20.76 19.96
C HIS A 23 -0.40 -21.26 18.54
N ARG A 24 -0.11 -22.56 18.37
CA ARG A 24 0.02 -23.16 17.04
C ARG A 24 -1.28 -23.14 16.25
N ARG A 25 -2.44 -23.28 16.92
CA ARG A 25 -3.76 -23.16 16.27
C ARG A 25 -4.10 -21.72 15.88
N LEU A 26 -3.66 -20.75 16.68
CA LEU A 26 -3.89 -19.33 16.41
C LEU A 26 -2.81 -18.71 15.52
N ALA A 27 -1.82 -19.48 15.06
CA ALA A 27 -0.84 -19.01 14.10
C ALA A 27 -1.61 -18.55 12.86
N PRO A 28 -1.66 -17.23 12.59
CA PRO A 28 -2.46 -16.71 11.50
C PRO A 28 -1.91 -17.31 10.21
N HIS A 29 -2.76 -18.01 9.47
CA HIS A 29 -2.44 -18.46 8.13
C HIS A 29 -2.02 -17.22 7.33
N ALA A 30 -0.71 -17.08 7.08
CA ALA A 30 -0.23 -16.14 6.12
C ALA A 30 -0.91 -16.52 4.80
N PRO A 31 -1.68 -15.62 4.15
CA PRO A 31 -2.23 -15.92 2.86
C PRO A 31 -1.06 -16.34 1.97
N GLU A 32 -1.16 -17.50 1.33
CA GLU A 32 -0.27 -17.91 0.25
C GLU A 32 -0.45 -16.86 -0.86
N PHE A 33 0.38 -15.81 -0.84
CA PHE A 33 0.42 -14.85 -1.93
C PHE A 33 1.06 -15.61 -3.09
N ALA A 34 0.21 -16.13 -3.99
CA ALA A 34 0.67 -16.66 -5.26
C ALA A 34 1.67 -15.66 -5.87
N PRO A 35 2.82 -16.14 -6.38
CA PRO A 35 3.78 -15.28 -7.05
C PRO A 35 3.05 -14.41 -8.06
N PHE A 36 3.20 -13.09 -7.96
CA PHE A 36 2.75 -12.19 -8.99
C PHE A 36 3.56 -12.56 -10.24
N GLU A 37 2.94 -13.24 -11.20
CA GLU A 37 3.54 -13.39 -12.52
C GLU A 37 3.72 -11.98 -13.06
N PRO A 38 4.96 -11.51 -13.27
CA PRO A 38 5.17 -10.21 -13.85
C PRO A 38 4.58 -10.27 -15.26
N THR A 39 3.51 -9.53 -15.51
CA THR A 39 3.10 -9.21 -16.87
C THR A 39 4.31 -8.57 -17.54
N SER A 40 4.90 -9.34 -18.45
CA SER A 40 6.11 -8.98 -19.18
C SER A 40 5.93 -7.60 -19.82
N PRO A 41 6.78 -6.61 -19.52
CA PRO A 41 6.78 -5.33 -20.20
C PRO A 41 7.53 -5.51 -21.53
N ASN A 42 6.96 -6.31 -22.43
CA ASN A 42 7.43 -6.38 -23.80
C ASN A 42 6.26 -6.42 -24.76
N GLU A 43 5.31 -5.51 -24.55
CA GLU A 43 4.66 -4.90 -25.70
C GLU A 43 5.46 -3.62 -25.98
N SER A 44 6.46 -3.77 -26.84
CA SER A 44 7.09 -2.66 -27.55
C SER A 44 5.99 -1.71 -28.00
N PRO A 45 6.08 -0.40 -27.72
CA PRO A 45 5.10 0.54 -28.24
C PRO A 45 5.09 0.40 -29.75
N VAL A 46 3.96 -0.07 -30.28
CA VAL A 46 3.67 -0.04 -31.71
C VAL A 46 4.00 1.38 -32.15
N ALA A 47 5.02 1.52 -33.00
CA ALA A 47 5.43 2.79 -33.55
C ALA A 47 4.24 3.34 -34.34
N ILE A 48 3.46 4.21 -33.71
CA ILE A 48 2.45 5.00 -34.41
C ILE A 48 3.25 5.83 -35.41
N PRO A 49 2.99 5.71 -36.73
CA PRO A 49 3.71 6.51 -37.71
C PRO A 49 3.44 7.99 -37.43
N ALA A 50 4.50 8.78 -37.27
CA ALA A 50 4.45 10.20 -36.87
C ALA A 50 3.41 11.02 -37.65
N LYS A 51 3.15 10.64 -38.91
CA LYS A 51 2.19 11.25 -39.81
C LYS A 51 0.72 11.19 -39.34
N LEU A 52 0.35 10.26 -38.46
CA LEU A 52 -0.99 10.22 -37.83
C LEU A 52 -1.10 11.15 -36.61
N ILE A 53 0.01 11.46 -35.96
CA ILE A 53 0.04 12.35 -34.78
C ILE A 53 -0.13 13.80 -35.24
N GLU A 54 0.52 14.21 -36.32
CA GLU A 54 0.41 15.58 -36.85
C GLU A 54 -1.03 15.92 -37.29
N ALA A 55 -1.77 14.98 -37.90
CA ALA A 55 -3.17 15.21 -38.26
C ALA A 55 -4.12 15.34 -37.05
N ALA A 56 -3.80 14.72 -35.91
CA ALA A 56 -4.61 14.81 -34.70
C ALA A 56 -4.37 16.12 -33.91
N LEU A 57 -3.17 16.71 -34.02
CA LEU A 57 -2.85 17.98 -33.35
C LEU A 57 -3.51 19.20 -34.03
N GLU A 58 -3.74 19.16 -35.34
CA GLU A 58 -4.31 20.30 -36.08
C GLU A 58 -5.83 20.47 -35.96
N SER A 59 -6.53 19.53 -35.32
CA SER A 59 -7.98 19.61 -35.09
C SER A 59 -8.37 19.77 -33.62
N SER A 60 -7.39 20.01 -32.73
CA SER A 60 -7.67 20.20 -31.30
C SER A 60 -8.08 21.66 -31.05
N PRO A 61 -9.35 21.95 -30.72
CA PRO A 61 -9.77 23.30 -30.42
C PRO A 61 -9.09 23.77 -29.13
N ALA A 62 -8.37 24.88 -29.25
CA ALA A 62 -7.88 25.79 -28.21
C ALA A 62 -8.00 25.29 -26.76
N VAL A 63 -6.85 25.00 -26.15
CA VAL A 63 -6.72 24.92 -24.69
C VAL A 63 -7.09 26.29 -24.11
N VAL A 64 -8.30 26.42 -23.59
CA VAL A 64 -8.75 27.61 -22.86
C VAL A 64 -8.02 27.62 -21.52
N GLN A 65 -7.16 28.62 -21.32
CA GLN A 65 -6.56 28.92 -20.03
C GLN A 65 -7.66 29.44 -19.11
N VAL A 66 -8.18 28.59 -18.22
CA VAL A 66 -9.07 29.03 -17.15
C VAL A 66 -8.24 29.69 -16.06
N ASP A 67 -8.61 30.91 -15.67
CA ASP A 67 -7.91 31.63 -14.62
C ASP A 67 -8.25 31.06 -13.23
N ALA A 68 -7.38 31.34 -12.25
CA ALA A 68 -7.53 30.82 -10.89
C ALA A 68 -8.81 31.33 -10.20
N ALA A 69 -9.41 32.43 -10.68
CA ALA A 69 -10.62 33.02 -10.12
C ALA A 69 -11.88 32.27 -10.59
N GLU A 70 -11.95 31.88 -11.87
CA GLU A 70 -13.05 31.05 -12.39
C GLU A 70 -13.05 29.64 -11.79
N LEU A 71 -11.87 29.04 -11.59
CA LEU A 71 -11.74 27.74 -10.91
C LEU A 71 -12.27 27.77 -9.47
N ALA A 72 -12.11 28.89 -8.76
CA ALA A 72 -12.65 29.05 -7.41
C ALA A 72 -14.18 29.18 -7.41
N PHE A 73 -14.77 29.83 -8.42
CA PHE A 73 -16.23 29.97 -8.54
C PHE A 73 -16.90 28.62 -8.86
N VAL A 74 -16.31 27.83 -9.76
CA VAL A 74 -16.83 26.49 -10.11
C VAL A 74 -16.72 25.52 -8.93
N ALA A 75 -15.62 25.54 -8.18
CA ALA A 75 -15.48 24.70 -6.99
C ALA A 75 -16.56 24.99 -5.93
N ALA A 76 -16.91 26.28 -5.74
CA ALA A 76 -17.98 26.69 -4.83
C ALA A 76 -19.38 26.30 -5.34
N ALA A 77 -19.63 26.39 -6.65
CA ALA A 77 -20.94 26.08 -7.23
C ALA A 77 -21.26 24.57 -7.25
N VAL A 78 -20.25 23.71 -7.37
CA VAL A 78 -20.43 22.25 -7.47
C VAL A 78 -20.31 21.56 -6.10
N GLY A 79 -20.07 22.31 -5.02
CA GLY A 79 -19.98 21.75 -3.66
C GLY A 79 -18.83 20.75 -3.50
N ILE A 80 -17.75 20.92 -4.24
CA ILE A 80 -16.57 20.05 -4.15
C ILE A 80 -15.72 20.57 -3.00
N ASP A 81 -15.87 19.98 -1.82
CA ASP A 81 -14.95 20.18 -0.70
C ASP A 81 -13.58 19.59 -1.09
N LEU A 82 -12.69 20.43 -1.62
CA LEU A 82 -11.28 20.13 -1.82
C LEU A 82 -10.62 19.87 -0.45
N HIS A 83 -10.80 18.67 0.08
CA HIS A 83 -10.15 18.25 1.31
C HIS A 83 -8.64 18.14 1.04
N PRO A 84 -7.78 18.94 1.71
CA PRO A 84 -6.34 18.91 1.53
C PRO A 84 -5.66 17.65 2.12
N ASP A 85 -6.43 16.62 2.53
CA ASP A 85 -5.89 15.32 2.99
C ASP A 85 -5.61 14.36 1.83
N GLN A 86 -5.81 14.79 0.57
CA GLN A 86 -5.23 14.13 -0.60
C GLN A 86 -3.73 14.44 -0.64
N ALA A 87 -2.98 13.91 0.34
CA ALA A 87 -1.53 13.82 0.27
C ALA A 87 -1.20 13.09 -1.03
N THR A 88 -0.71 13.87 -1.98
CA THR A 88 -0.31 13.48 -3.33
C THR A 88 0.38 12.12 -3.26
N GLN A 89 -0.19 11.13 -3.95
CA GLN A 89 0.27 9.74 -3.97
C GLN A 89 1.75 9.60 -4.42
N SER A 90 2.35 10.70 -4.91
CA SER A 90 3.73 10.83 -5.35
C SER A 90 4.78 10.99 -4.23
N ASP A 91 4.44 11.46 -3.02
CA ASP A 91 5.48 11.87 -2.04
C ASP A 91 5.70 10.91 -0.87
N VAL A 92 4.86 9.89 -0.69
CA VAL A 92 5.02 8.94 0.42
C VAL A 92 6.07 7.88 0.05
N GLN A 93 7.30 8.12 0.48
CA GLN A 93 8.40 7.15 0.34
C GLN A 93 8.41 6.13 1.49
N GLY A 94 8.48 4.85 1.12
CA GLY A 94 8.68 3.73 2.04
C GLY A 94 10.09 3.15 1.97
N TYR A 95 10.58 2.58 3.06
CA TYR A 95 11.83 1.81 3.06
C TYR A 95 11.56 0.34 2.75
N CYS A 96 12.18 -0.17 1.69
CA CYS A 96 12.08 -1.57 1.33
C CYS A 96 13.16 -2.38 2.05
N VAL A 97 12.78 -3.32 2.91
CA VAL A 97 13.73 -4.18 3.64
C VAL A 97 14.48 -5.15 2.73
N ARG A 98 13.89 -5.57 1.60
CA ARG A 98 14.55 -6.45 0.62
C ARG A 98 15.56 -5.68 -0.23
N CYS A 99 15.19 -4.49 -0.72
CA CYS A 99 16.08 -3.67 -1.54
C CYS A 99 17.03 -2.78 -0.73
N LYS A 100 16.82 -2.67 0.59
CA LYS A 100 17.57 -1.79 1.52
C LYS A 100 17.66 -0.34 1.06
N THR A 101 16.58 0.18 0.47
CA THR A 101 16.54 1.55 -0.07
C THR A 101 15.14 2.15 0.05
N ARG A 102 15.05 3.48 0.01
CA ARG A 102 13.80 4.24 0.05
C ARG A 102 13.23 4.39 -1.36
N ARG A 103 11.94 4.11 -1.52
CA ARG A 103 11.25 4.11 -2.82
C ARG A 103 9.80 4.55 -2.66
N PRO A 104 9.16 5.03 -3.74
CA PRO A 104 7.71 5.24 -3.74
C PRO A 104 6.98 3.90 -3.52
N ILE A 105 5.88 3.97 -2.78
CA ILE A 105 5.04 2.80 -2.48
C ILE A 105 4.02 2.65 -3.61
N ALA A 106 4.09 1.54 -4.36
CA ALA A 106 3.10 1.22 -5.38
C ALA A 106 1.79 0.74 -4.74
N GLY A 107 0.65 1.17 -5.26
CA GLY A 107 -0.68 0.79 -4.76
C GLY A 107 -0.93 1.20 -3.30
N MET A 108 -0.39 2.35 -2.90
CA MET A 108 -0.52 2.85 -1.53
C MET A 108 -1.99 2.97 -1.09
N ARG A 109 -2.32 2.36 0.05
CA ARG A 109 -3.59 2.55 0.77
C ARG A 109 -3.31 3.04 2.19
N ILE A 110 -4.03 4.08 2.60
CA ILE A 110 -3.98 4.56 3.98
C ILE A 110 -5.00 3.76 4.79
N GLU A 111 -4.53 3.09 5.83
CA GLU A 111 -5.34 2.33 6.76
C GLU A 111 -5.05 2.77 8.19
N LEU A 112 -6.01 2.59 9.10
CA LEU A 112 -5.79 2.73 10.53
C LEU A 112 -5.23 1.43 11.09
N ALA A 113 -4.09 1.51 11.76
CA ALA A 113 -3.54 0.39 12.52
C ALA A 113 -4.45 0.08 13.72
N LYS A 114 -4.32 -1.14 14.27
CA LYS A 114 -5.04 -1.54 15.50
C LYS A 114 -4.79 -0.57 16.67
N ASP A 115 -3.63 0.09 16.67
CA ASP A 115 -3.24 1.09 17.67
C ASP A 115 -3.80 2.49 17.38
N GLY A 116 -4.68 2.66 16.38
CA GLY A 116 -5.28 3.94 16.00
C GLY A 116 -4.37 4.88 15.20
N ARG A 117 -3.17 4.45 14.83
CA ARG A 117 -2.21 5.24 14.03
C ARG A 117 -2.47 5.08 12.53
N ARG A 118 -2.35 6.16 11.75
CA ARG A 118 -2.44 6.12 10.27
C ARG A 118 -1.19 5.45 9.68
N MET A 119 -1.39 4.48 8.79
CA MET A 119 -0.31 3.78 8.09
C MET A 119 -0.60 3.69 6.59
N ALA A 120 0.40 4.03 5.79
CA ALA A 120 0.42 3.74 4.37
C ALA A 120 0.91 2.30 4.16
N ARG A 121 0.06 1.44 3.60
CA ARG A 121 0.42 0.10 3.16
C ARG A 121 0.56 0.09 1.64
N GLY A 122 1.52 -0.68 1.13
CA GLY A 122 1.59 -1.00 -0.29
C GLY A 122 2.76 -1.91 -0.61
N ILE A 123 3.28 -1.81 -1.83
CA ILE A 123 4.21 -2.80 -2.38
C ILE A 123 5.44 -2.10 -2.98
N CYS A 124 6.61 -2.73 -2.87
CA CYS A 124 7.81 -2.32 -3.57
C CYS A 124 7.68 -2.58 -5.08
N PRO A 125 7.83 -1.56 -5.95
CA PRO A 125 7.72 -1.75 -7.41
C PRO A 125 8.84 -2.60 -8.01
N VAL A 126 9.96 -2.77 -7.29
CA VAL A 126 11.13 -3.52 -7.78
C VAL A 126 11.11 -4.99 -7.39
N CYS A 127 10.75 -5.30 -6.14
CA CYS A 127 10.87 -6.66 -5.60
C CYS A 127 9.55 -7.26 -5.10
N GLY A 128 8.44 -6.53 -5.19
CA GLY A 128 7.12 -6.99 -4.73
C GLY A 128 6.98 -7.13 -3.21
N ALA A 129 7.97 -6.72 -2.41
CA ALA A 129 7.87 -6.79 -0.96
C ALA A 129 6.77 -5.85 -0.45
N LYS A 130 5.95 -6.33 0.50
CA LYS A 130 5.03 -5.48 1.23
C LYS A 130 5.80 -4.46 2.06
N MET A 131 5.39 -3.21 1.95
CA MET A 131 5.99 -2.08 2.63
C MET A 131 4.92 -1.35 3.41
N VAL A 132 5.28 -0.90 4.61
CA VAL A 132 4.41 -0.11 5.47
C VAL A 132 5.17 1.11 5.94
N ARG A 133 4.55 2.28 5.85
CA ARG A 133 5.07 3.55 6.38
C ARG A 133 4.04 4.15 7.32
N PHE A 134 4.42 4.37 8.57
CA PHE A 134 3.57 5.12 9.50
C PHE A 134 3.51 6.58 9.06
N LEU A 135 2.32 7.14 8.97
CA LEU A 135 2.11 8.56 8.72
C LEU A 135 2.02 9.25 10.08
N ALA A 136 2.72 10.37 10.24
CA ALA A 136 2.52 11.23 11.41
C ALA A 136 1.11 11.82 11.35
N LYS A 137 0.51 12.05 12.52
CA LYS A 137 -0.85 12.59 12.62
C LYS A 137 -0.88 14.03 12.17
#